data_AF-A0A541BW41-F1
#
_entry.id   AF-A0A541BW41-F1
#
_cell.length_a   1.000
_cell.length_b   1.000
_cell.length_c   1.000
_cell.angle_alpha   90.00
_cell.angle_beta   90.00
_cell.angle_gamma   90.00
#
_symmetry.space_group_name_H-M   'P 1'
#
loop_
_entity.id
_entity.type
_entity.pdbx_description
1 polymer ?
#
loop_
_entity_poly.entity_id
_entity_poly.type
_entity_poly.pdbx_seq_one_letter_code
_entity_poly.pdbx_strand_id
1 'polypeptide(L)'
;MADSPRTGECPERTRRRSAAMRLGTVVAGGLVGAAMLAIGGAKADTFVSTIGGNDCAGTFGSPFSACAIPNDPLIYDAAAGSPIIIKFDFNDAGVLTTTTINSTLFPTIDGSEFAFAFGSGGSGTGTWTYTPGPGDPSILAYVAKGGPNFNVFLNDDGSVNSGDWSTPVECGGGPSGPGPCGLSHLSFYDSGGTAIPEPASLALLGMGLLGLGFAARRRA
;
A
#
# COMPACT_ATOMS: atom_id res chain seq x y z
N MET A 1 -54.10 13.41 -18.20
CA MET A 1 -55.14 13.71 -17.19
C MET A 1 -55.10 12.58 -16.17
N ALA A 2 -55.24 12.91 -14.88
CA ALA A 2 -54.89 12.14 -13.68
C ALA A 2 -53.39 12.26 -13.34
N ASP A 3 -52.87 13.11 -12.44
CA ASP A 3 -53.31 13.82 -11.22
C ASP A 3 -52.50 13.33 -10.00
N SER A 4 -51.49 14.15 -9.66
CA SER A 4 -51.03 14.55 -8.32
C SER A 4 -50.49 13.58 -7.24
N PRO A 5 -49.69 14.13 -6.30
CA PRO A 5 -48.60 13.45 -5.60
C PRO A 5 -48.90 13.23 -4.11
N ARG A 6 -47.99 12.52 -3.41
CA ARG A 6 -47.89 12.60 -1.94
C ARG A 6 -46.45 12.78 -1.51
N THR A 7 -46.16 14.01 -1.11
CA THR A 7 -45.04 14.44 -0.29
C THR A 7 -45.18 13.83 1.11
N GLY A 8 -44.25 12.97 1.50
CA GLY A 8 -44.12 12.49 2.87
C GLY A 8 -43.23 13.42 3.68
N GLU A 9 -43.83 14.12 4.63
CA GLU A 9 -43.16 14.93 5.65
C GLU A 9 -42.29 14.03 6.55
N CYS A 10 -41.03 14.42 6.78
CA CYS A 10 -40.15 13.78 7.75
C CYS A 10 -40.20 14.58 9.06
N PRO A 11 -40.53 13.96 10.21
CA PRO A 11 -40.75 14.70 11.45
C PRO A 11 -39.44 15.23 12.06
N GLU A 12 -39.46 16.53 12.31
CA GLU A 12 -38.51 17.29 13.10
C GLU A 12 -38.44 16.75 14.54
N ARG A 13 -37.24 16.30 14.97
CA ARG A 13 -37.01 15.84 16.36
C ARG A 13 -36.02 16.73 17.10
N THR A 14 -36.61 17.74 17.71
CA THR A 14 -36.35 18.37 19.01
C THR A 14 -35.14 17.89 19.83
N ARG A 15 -34.09 18.73 19.84
CA ARG A 15 -33.40 19.37 20.99
C ARG A 15 -33.26 18.66 22.36
N ARG A 16 -32.04 18.86 22.90
CA ARG A 16 -31.56 18.84 24.31
C ARG A 16 -31.25 17.43 24.83
N ARG A 17 -30.07 17.18 25.42
CA ARG A 17 -29.60 17.80 26.66
C ARG A 17 -28.07 17.86 26.72
N SER A 18 -27.56 19.02 27.14
CA SER A 18 -26.21 19.24 27.64
C SER A 18 -25.98 18.39 28.89
N ALA A 19 -24.97 17.52 28.85
CA ALA A 19 -24.42 16.86 30.03
C ALA A 19 -23.12 17.58 30.41
N ALA A 20 -23.06 18.03 31.66
CA ALA A 20 -21.90 18.68 32.26
C ALA A 20 -20.70 17.70 32.28
N MET A 21 -19.63 18.07 31.58
CA MET A 21 -18.37 17.35 31.57
C MET A 21 -17.57 17.77 32.81
N ARG A 22 -17.43 16.86 33.78
CA ARG A 22 -16.53 17.04 34.92
C ARG A 22 -15.09 16.84 34.46
N LEU A 23 -14.31 17.92 34.50
CA LEU A 23 -12.87 17.92 34.30
C LEU A 23 -12.20 17.23 35.51
N GLY A 24 -11.78 15.99 35.33
CA GLY A 24 -10.91 15.27 36.26
C GLY A 24 -9.48 15.34 35.74
N THR A 25 -8.66 16.18 36.37
CA THR A 25 -7.23 16.34 36.08
C THR A 25 -6.49 15.09 36.58
N VAL A 26 -6.07 14.20 35.68
CA VAL A 26 -5.08 13.16 35.97
C VAL A 26 -3.78 13.57 35.30
N VAL A 27 -2.84 14.06 36.13
CA VAL A 27 -1.44 14.27 35.76
C VAL A 27 -0.75 12.91 35.81
N ALA A 28 -0.52 12.31 34.65
CA ALA A 28 0.40 11.18 34.51
C ALA A 28 1.46 11.59 33.49
N GLY A 29 2.63 12.00 34.00
CA GLY A 29 3.80 12.30 33.20
C GLY A 29 4.35 11.03 32.57
N GLY A 30 4.05 10.81 31.30
CA GLY A 30 4.75 9.85 30.45
C GLY A 30 5.80 10.59 29.64
N LEU A 31 7.06 10.18 29.77
CA LEU A 31 8.15 10.55 28.87
C LEU A 31 7.76 10.15 27.44
N VAL A 32 7.30 11.13 26.64
CA VAL A 32 7.16 10.98 25.20
C VAL A 32 8.57 11.05 24.61
N GLY A 33 9.20 9.89 24.45
CA GLY A 33 10.38 9.76 23.60
C GLY A 33 9.98 10.12 22.18
N ALA A 34 10.42 11.30 21.72
CA ALA A 34 10.25 11.72 20.33
C ALA A 34 11.09 10.80 19.44
N ALA A 35 10.51 9.68 18.99
CA ALA A 35 10.99 8.97 17.82
C ALA A 35 10.73 9.88 16.63
N MET A 36 11.72 10.70 16.28
CA MET A 36 11.76 11.35 14.97
C MET A 36 11.94 10.25 13.94
N LEU A 37 10.83 9.67 13.50
CA LEU A 37 10.78 8.95 12.24
C LEU A 37 11.23 9.95 11.18
N ALA A 38 12.43 9.76 10.66
CA ALA A 38 12.84 10.42 9.44
C ALA A 38 11.87 9.94 8.37
N ILE A 39 10.83 10.74 8.12
CA ILE A 39 9.96 10.57 6.96
C ILE A 39 10.85 10.97 5.78
N GLY A 40 11.65 10.01 5.29
CA GLY A 40 12.28 10.15 3.99
C GLY A 40 11.18 10.54 3.02
N GLY A 41 11.39 11.61 2.25
CA GLY A 41 10.39 12.03 1.28
C GLY A 41 10.06 10.82 0.41
N ALA A 42 8.83 10.32 0.51
CA ALA A 42 8.35 9.24 -0.31
C ALA A 42 8.62 9.65 -1.76
N LYS A 43 9.42 8.83 -2.44
CA LYS A 43 9.59 9.02 -3.86
C LYS A 43 8.34 8.47 -4.55
N ALA A 44 7.92 9.15 -5.60
CA ALA A 44 6.72 8.76 -6.33
C ALA A 44 7.06 7.56 -7.21
N ASP A 45 6.29 6.48 -7.07
CA ASP A 45 6.44 5.30 -7.91
C ASP A 45 6.10 5.61 -9.37
N THR A 46 6.69 4.83 -10.29
CA THR A 46 6.47 5.02 -11.71
C THR A 46 5.14 4.42 -12.12
N PHE A 47 4.18 5.27 -12.49
CA PHE A 47 2.94 4.82 -13.14
C PHE A 47 3.26 4.23 -14.52
N VAL A 48 2.81 3.00 -14.76
CA VAL A 48 3.05 2.27 -16.02
C VAL A 48 1.86 2.38 -16.96
N SER A 49 0.69 1.93 -16.50
CA SER A 49 -0.47 1.80 -17.37
C SER A 49 -1.79 1.70 -16.59
N THR A 50 -2.88 2.00 -17.29
CA THR A 50 -4.25 1.69 -16.86
C THR A 50 -4.78 0.54 -17.71
N ILE A 51 -5.33 -0.49 -17.06
CA ILE A 51 -5.77 -1.71 -17.71
C ILE A 51 -7.23 -2.01 -17.33
N GLY A 52 -8.02 -2.47 -18.30
CA GLY A 52 -9.39 -2.89 -18.08
C GLY A 52 -9.50 -4.27 -17.42
N GLY A 53 -10.53 -4.44 -16.58
CA GLY A 53 -10.87 -5.70 -15.94
C GLY A 53 -10.31 -5.84 -14.53
N ASN A 54 -10.01 -7.08 -14.14
CA ASN A 54 -9.47 -7.43 -12.84
C ASN A 54 -8.09 -8.06 -13.04
N ASP A 55 -7.12 -7.63 -12.24
CA ASP A 55 -5.76 -8.18 -12.17
C ASP A 55 -5.78 -9.71 -12.00
N CYS A 56 -6.08 -10.23 -10.80
CA CYS A 56 -5.96 -11.66 -10.48
C CYS A 56 -7.24 -12.48 -10.66
N ALA A 57 -8.17 -11.95 -11.45
CA ALA A 57 -9.38 -12.67 -11.88
C ALA A 57 -9.51 -12.67 -13.41
N GLY A 58 -8.42 -12.43 -14.13
CA GLY A 58 -8.41 -12.44 -15.59
C GLY A 58 -7.12 -11.94 -16.19
N THR A 59 -6.82 -10.64 -16.04
CA THR A 59 -5.78 -9.96 -16.83
C THR A 59 -4.38 -10.50 -16.52
N PHE A 60 -4.08 -10.74 -15.25
CA PHE A 60 -2.78 -11.23 -14.75
C PHE A 60 -2.84 -12.73 -14.40
N GLY A 61 -3.90 -13.43 -14.82
CA GLY A 61 -4.11 -14.85 -14.56
C GLY A 61 -5.07 -15.16 -13.42
N SER A 62 -5.38 -16.45 -13.28
CA SER A 62 -6.25 -17.05 -12.27
C SER A 62 -5.90 -18.54 -12.14
N PRO A 63 -5.97 -19.16 -10.95
CA PRO A 63 -6.41 -18.61 -9.65
C PRO A 63 -5.41 -17.61 -9.05
N PHE A 64 -5.75 -16.99 -7.91
CA PHE A 64 -4.89 -16.03 -7.21
C PHE A 64 -3.44 -16.51 -7.03
N SER A 65 -3.24 -17.78 -6.66
CA SER A 65 -1.91 -18.37 -6.47
C SER A 65 -1.06 -18.47 -7.75
N ALA A 66 -1.68 -18.38 -8.93
CA ALA A 66 -1.02 -18.36 -10.23
C ALA A 66 -1.02 -16.98 -10.89
N CYS A 67 -1.50 -15.95 -10.18
CA CYS A 67 -1.52 -14.58 -10.70
C CYS A 67 -0.11 -13.99 -10.73
N ALA A 68 0.27 -13.41 -11.87
CA ALA A 68 1.56 -12.77 -12.07
C ALA A 68 1.46 -11.64 -13.09
N ILE A 69 2.31 -10.62 -12.94
CA ILE A 69 2.44 -9.56 -13.96
C ILE A 69 2.76 -10.22 -15.31
N PRO A 70 2.05 -9.87 -16.40
CA PRO A 70 2.26 -10.48 -17.71
C PRO A 70 3.69 -10.35 -18.19
N ASN A 71 4.17 -11.37 -18.92
CA ASN A 71 5.48 -11.36 -19.56
C ASN A 71 5.49 -10.46 -20.81
N ASP A 72 5.27 -9.16 -20.61
CA ASP A 72 5.43 -8.13 -21.63
C ASP A 72 6.60 -7.22 -21.25
N PRO A 73 7.80 -7.45 -21.81
CA PRO A 73 8.99 -6.68 -21.47
C PRO A 73 8.93 -5.23 -21.99
N LEU A 74 8.01 -4.90 -22.89
CA LEU A 74 7.85 -3.53 -23.39
C LEU A 74 7.07 -2.65 -22.41
N ILE A 75 6.24 -3.26 -21.57
CA ILE A 75 5.36 -2.55 -20.64
C ILE A 75 5.86 -2.71 -19.20
N TYR A 76 6.23 -3.92 -18.80
CA TYR A 76 6.52 -4.23 -17.40
C TYR A 76 8.00 -4.46 -17.11
N ASP A 77 8.85 -4.55 -18.15
CA ASP A 77 10.30 -4.77 -18.08
C ASP A 77 10.71 -5.70 -16.93
N ALA A 78 11.29 -5.15 -15.85
CA ALA A 78 11.78 -5.88 -14.69
C ALA A 78 10.69 -6.67 -13.94
N ALA A 79 9.42 -6.26 -14.03
CA ALA A 79 8.30 -6.90 -13.35
C ALA A 79 7.64 -8.02 -14.16
N ALA A 80 8.05 -8.27 -15.40
CA ALA A 80 7.52 -9.36 -16.21
C ALA A 80 7.61 -10.72 -15.48
N GLY A 81 6.46 -11.38 -15.27
CA GLY A 81 6.37 -12.68 -14.59
C GLY A 81 6.41 -12.62 -13.07
N SER A 82 6.44 -11.42 -12.50
CA SER A 82 6.44 -11.18 -11.06
C SER A 82 5.17 -11.78 -10.41
N PRO A 83 5.30 -12.76 -9.50
CA PRO A 83 4.15 -13.41 -8.87
C PRO A 83 3.50 -12.50 -7.82
N ILE A 84 2.18 -12.65 -7.65
CA ILE A 84 1.46 -11.93 -6.59
C ILE A 84 1.88 -12.42 -5.21
N ILE A 85 2.14 -11.47 -4.32
CA ILE A 85 2.42 -11.70 -2.90
C ILE A 85 1.12 -11.70 -2.11
N ILE A 86 0.42 -10.57 -2.16
CA ILE A 86 -0.70 -10.26 -1.26
C ILE A 86 -1.65 -9.29 -1.93
N LYS A 87 -2.93 -9.39 -1.56
CA LYS A 87 -3.99 -8.48 -1.97
C LYS A 87 -4.83 -8.04 -0.76
N PHE A 88 -5.16 -6.76 -0.73
CA PHE A 88 -5.98 -6.11 0.29
C PHE A 88 -7.24 -5.53 -0.35
N ASP A 89 -8.42 -6.03 0.04
CA ASP A 89 -9.72 -5.53 -0.41
C ASP A 89 -10.28 -4.50 0.56
N PHE A 90 -10.74 -3.36 0.05
CA PHE A 90 -11.31 -2.26 0.81
C PHE A 90 -12.78 -2.06 0.44
N ASN A 91 -13.58 -1.56 1.38
CA ASN A 91 -14.91 -1.04 1.07
C ASN A 91 -14.86 0.44 0.66
N ASP A 92 -16.00 1.01 0.28
CA ASP A 92 -16.11 2.41 -0.15
C ASP A 92 -15.67 3.44 0.91
N ALA A 93 -15.65 3.05 2.19
CA ALA A 93 -15.18 3.88 3.29
C ALA A 93 -13.66 3.79 3.51
N GLY A 94 -12.93 3.05 2.67
CA GLY A 94 -11.49 2.81 2.82
C GLY A 94 -11.15 1.85 3.97
N VAL A 95 -12.12 1.08 4.47
CA VAL A 95 -11.88 0.10 5.54
C VAL A 95 -11.46 -1.22 4.92
N LEU A 96 -10.34 -1.77 5.39
CA LEU A 96 -9.87 -3.09 5.00
C LEU A 96 -10.91 -4.15 5.37
N THR A 97 -11.30 -4.96 4.38
CA THR A 97 -12.32 -6.00 4.54
C THR A 97 -11.75 -7.41 4.47
N THR A 98 -10.81 -7.64 3.55
CA THR A 98 -10.24 -8.95 3.29
C THR A 98 -8.77 -8.81 2.93
N THR A 99 -7.96 -9.76 3.38
CA THR A 99 -6.56 -9.91 2.98
C THR A 99 -6.40 -11.31 2.40
N THR A 100 -5.87 -11.41 1.18
CA THR A 100 -5.59 -12.68 0.50
C THR A 100 -4.09 -12.78 0.25
N ILE A 101 -3.46 -13.86 0.72
CA ILE A 101 -2.00 -14.03 0.69
C ILE A 101 -1.65 -15.27 -0.13
N ASN A 102 -0.60 -15.17 -0.96
CA ASN A 102 -0.05 -16.32 -1.68
C ASN A 102 0.93 -17.08 -0.78
N SER A 103 0.39 -17.65 0.31
CA SER A 103 1.17 -18.31 1.36
C SER A 103 1.95 -19.54 0.90
N THR A 104 1.67 -20.05 -0.31
CA THR A 104 2.47 -21.12 -0.93
C THR A 104 3.84 -20.61 -1.38
N LEU A 105 3.91 -19.38 -1.93
CA LEU A 105 5.16 -18.78 -2.37
C LEU A 105 5.80 -17.90 -1.28
N PHE A 106 4.97 -17.23 -0.47
CA PHE A 106 5.40 -16.25 0.53
C PHE A 106 4.85 -16.62 1.91
N PRO A 107 5.38 -17.67 2.55
CA PRO A 107 4.84 -18.18 3.81
C PRO A 107 5.13 -17.28 5.02
N THR A 108 6.04 -16.31 4.89
CA THR A 108 6.41 -15.39 5.97
C THR A 108 5.52 -14.15 6.04
N ILE A 109 4.85 -13.81 4.93
CA ILE A 109 3.92 -12.67 4.84
C ILE A 109 2.62 -12.98 5.58
N ASP A 110 2.21 -12.06 6.46
CA ASP A 110 0.92 -12.14 7.16
C ASP A 110 0.01 -10.91 6.96
N GLY A 111 0.51 -9.87 6.31
CA GLY A 111 -0.19 -8.63 5.99
C GLY A 111 -0.06 -7.54 7.05
N SER A 112 0.48 -7.84 8.23
CA SER A 112 0.74 -6.85 9.28
C SER A 112 1.93 -5.94 8.97
N GLU A 113 2.74 -6.30 7.99
CA GLU A 113 3.88 -5.54 7.48
C GLU A 113 3.42 -4.30 6.70
N PHE A 114 2.16 -4.27 6.27
CA PHE A 114 1.58 -3.21 5.44
C PHE A 114 0.76 -2.21 6.26
N ALA A 115 0.93 -0.93 5.95
CA ALA A 115 0.06 0.14 6.41
C ALA A 115 -0.38 1.02 5.24
N PHE A 116 -1.60 1.55 5.34
CA PHE A 116 -2.23 2.35 4.30
C PHE A 116 -2.68 3.69 4.86
N ALA A 117 -2.44 4.78 4.12
CA ALA A 117 -2.96 6.10 4.44
C ALA A 117 -3.76 6.63 3.25
N PHE A 118 -5.05 6.90 3.45
CA PHE A 118 -5.90 7.45 2.40
C PHE A 118 -5.73 8.97 2.29
N GLY A 119 -5.74 9.47 1.06
CA GLY A 119 -5.69 10.90 0.77
C GLY A 119 -6.96 11.63 1.19
N SER A 120 -6.85 12.95 1.36
CA SER A 120 -7.97 13.82 1.75
C SER A 120 -9.09 13.90 0.71
N GLY A 121 -8.83 13.48 -0.53
CA GLY A 121 -9.80 13.39 -1.63
C GLY A 121 -10.65 12.12 -1.63
N GLY A 122 -10.51 11.25 -0.62
CA GLY A 122 -11.25 9.98 -0.52
C GLY A 122 -10.39 8.77 -0.86
N SER A 123 -11.04 7.62 -1.06
CA SER A 123 -10.35 6.35 -1.32
C SER A 123 -9.78 6.23 -2.74
N GLY A 124 -9.70 7.29 -3.53
CA GLY A 124 -9.15 7.26 -4.89
C GLY A 124 -7.66 7.60 -5.02
N THR A 125 -7.05 8.10 -3.95
CA THR A 125 -5.59 8.32 -3.85
C THR A 125 -5.10 8.03 -2.43
N GLY A 126 -3.84 7.66 -2.26
CA GLY A 126 -3.24 7.46 -0.94
C GLY A 126 -1.83 6.92 -1.00
N THR A 127 -1.33 6.46 0.14
CA THR A 127 0.01 5.90 0.27
C THR A 127 -0.04 4.55 0.94
N TRP A 128 1.00 3.75 0.72
CA TRP A 128 1.25 2.51 1.43
C TRP A 128 2.69 2.50 1.96
N THR A 129 2.91 1.75 3.04
CA THR A 129 4.24 1.44 3.57
C THR A 129 4.31 -0.05 3.85
N TYR A 130 5.51 -0.61 3.71
CA TYR A 130 5.81 -2.02 3.91
C TYR A 130 7.07 -2.14 4.77
N THR A 131 6.97 -2.89 5.87
CA THR A 131 8.08 -3.14 6.80
C THR A 131 8.45 -4.63 6.73
N PRO A 132 9.30 -5.04 5.77
CA PRO A 132 9.61 -6.45 5.57
C PRO A 132 10.27 -7.06 6.80
N GLY A 133 9.77 -8.22 7.21
CA GLY A 133 10.39 -9.09 8.18
C GLY A 133 11.46 -10.01 7.55
N PRO A 134 12.15 -10.81 8.39
CA PRO A 134 13.12 -11.78 7.91
C PRO A 134 12.50 -12.82 6.96
N GLY A 135 12.98 -12.85 5.72
CA GLY A 135 12.54 -13.79 4.70
C GLY A 135 11.41 -13.27 3.79
N ASP A 136 10.91 -12.06 4.06
CA ASP A 136 9.86 -11.47 3.24
C ASP A 136 10.38 -10.97 1.88
N PRO A 137 9.54 -11.03 0.83
CA PRO A 137 9.88 -10.52 -0.50
C PRO A 137 10.04 -9.00 -0.53
N SER A 138 10.70 -8.50 -1.57
CA SER A 138 10.70 -7.07 -1.91
C SER A 138 9.57 -6.75 -2.89
N ILE A 139 8.94 -5.58 -2.76
CA ILE A 139 7.87 -5.16 -3.66
C ILE A 139 8.48 -4.50 -4.90
N LEU A 140 8.23 -5.07 -6.07
CA LEU A 140 8.66 -4.50 -7.35
C LEU A 140 7.54 -3.78 -8.09
N ALA A 141 6.33 -4.30 -7.97
CA ALA A 141 5.16 -3.72 -8.61
C ALA A 141 3.96 -3.79 -7.69
N TYR A 142 3.02 -2.88 -7.89
CA TYR A 142 1.72 -2.96 -7.26
C TYR A 142 0.62 -2.42 -8.16
N VAL A 143 -0.61 -2.80 -7.85
CA VAL A 143 -1.81 -2.45 -8.59
C VAL A 143 -2.79 -1.77 -7.66
N ALA A 144 -3.36 -0.65 -8.12
CA ALA A 144 -4.50 0.00 -7.48
C ALA A 144 -5.74 -0.15 -8.35
N LYS A 145 -6.70 -0.97 -7.91
CA LYS A 145 -7.96 -1.18 -8.61
C LYS A 145 -9.04 -0.24 -8.09
N GLY A 146 -9.74 0.41 -9.01
CA GLY A 146 -11.00 1.09 -8.74
C GLY A 146 -11.90 1.04 -9.97
N GLY A 147 -13.19 0.76 -9.77
CA GLY A 147 -14.15 0.65 -10.86
C GLY A 147 -13.82 -0.44 -11.89
N PRO A 148 -14.02 -0.19 -13.20
CA PRO A 148 -13.82 -1.21 -14.24
C PRO A 148 -12.35 -1.45 -14.60
N ASN A 149 -11.44 -0.57 -14.16
CA ASN A 149 -10.04 -0.57 -14.56
C ASN A 149 -9.12 -0.68 -13.32
N PHE A 150 -7.82 -0.75 -13.53
CA PHE A 150 -6.80 -0.63 -12.49
C PHE A 150 -5.54 0.03 -13.03
N ASN A 151 -4.78 0.67 -12.14
CA ASN A 151 -3.48 1.26 -12.45
C ASN A 151 -2.36 0.34 -11.98
N VAL A 152 -1.30 0.24 -12.78
CA VAL A 152 -0.07 -0.51 -12.46
C VAL A 152 1.06 0.48 -12.16
N PHE A 153 1.81 0.22 -11.11
CA PHE A 153 2.94 1.00 -10.66
C PHE A 153 4.17 0.11 -10.48
N LEU A 154 5.36 0.66 -10.73
CA LEU A 154 6.65 0.02 -10.51
C LEU A 154 7.48 0.79 -9.49
N ASN A 155 8.15 0.04 -8.62
CA ASN A 155 9.12 0.55 -7.65
C ASN A 155 10.53 0.46 -8.26
N ASP A 156 10.78 1.23 -9.32
CA ASP A 156 12.04 1.19 -10.09
C ASP A 156 13.15 2.09 -9.54
N ASP A 157 12.82 2.94 -8.56
CA ASP A 157 13.72 3.97 -8.03
C ASP A 157 14.38 3.63 -6.68
N GLY A 158 14.12 2.42 -6.17
CA GLY A 158 14.64 1.92 -4.90
C GLY A 158 13.73 2.14 -3.69
N SER A 159 12.55 2.77 -3.85
CA SER A 159 11.52 2.88 -2.79
C SER A 159 10.68 1.60 -2.66
N VAL A 160 11.31 0.45 -2.47
CA VAL A 160 10.61 -0.86 -2.44
C VAL A 160 9.66 -1.05 -1.25
N ASN A 161 9.70 -0.13 -0.27
CA ASN A 161 9.01 -0.26 1.02
C ASN A 161 7.95 0.84 1.26
N SER A 162 7.69 1.71 0.29
CA SER A 162 6.63 2.70 0.39
C SER A 162 6.27 3.24 -0.98
N GLY A 163 5.02 3.66 -1.15
CA GLY A 163 4.57 4.17 -2.43
C GLY A 163 3.28 4.96 -2.38
N ASP A 164 3.04 5.71 -3.46
CA ASP A 164 1.86 6.56 -3.66
C ASP A 164 0.97 5.95 -4.73
N TRP A 165 -0.27 5.62 -4.40
CA TRP A 165 -1.21 5.05 -5.36
C TRP A 165 -2.30 6.04 -5.78
N SER A 166 -2.82 5.82 -6.99
CA SER A 166 -4.06 6.43 -7.47
C SER A 166 -4.85 5.42 -8.29
N THR A 167 -6.18 5.48 -8.19
CA THR A 167 -7.06 4.66 -9.03
C THR A 167 -7.35 5.38 -10.36
N PRO A 168 -7.86 4.66 -11.38
CA PRO A 168 -8.29 5.25 -12.63
C PRO A 168 -9.35 6.35 -12.44
N VAL A 169 -9.34 7.39 -13.29
CA VAL A 169 -10.24 8.56 -13.22
C VAL A 169 -11.60 8.38 -13.94
N GLU A 170 -11.87 7.18 -14.44
CA GLU A 170 -13.01 6.90 -15.34
C GLU A 170 -14.27 6.37 -14.64
N CYS A 171 -14.43 6.57 -13.32
CA CYS A 171 -15.58 6.05 -12.56
C CYS A 171 -16.90 6.81 -12.73
N GLY A 172 -17.02 7.64 -13.76
CA GLY A 172 -18.16 8.51 -13.95
C GLY A 172 -18.08 9.68 -12.99
N GLY A 173 -17.87 10.88 -13.54
CA GLY A 173 -17.89 12.09 -12.75
C GLY A 173 -19.26 12.25 -12.08
N GLY A 174 -19.27 12.25 -10.76
CA GLY A 174 -20.40 12.84 -10.02
C GLY A 174 -20.56 14.33 -10.39
N PRO A 175 -21.43 15.07 -9.70
CA PRO A 175 -21.61 16.51 -9.94
C PRO A 175 -20.31 17.34 -9.83
N SER A 176 -19.25 16.77 -9.25
CA SER A 176 -17.90 17.35 -9.11
C SER A 176 -16.99 17.17 -10.33
N GLY A 177 -17.42 16.48 -11.40
CA GLY A 177 -16.59 16.19 -12.57
C GLY A 177 -15.80 14.87 -12.47
N PRO A 178 -14.99 14.52 -13.49
CA PRO A 178 -14.23 13.28 -13.51
C PRO A 178 -13.25 13.23 -12.34
N GLY A 179 -13.25 12.13 -11.60
CA GLY A 179 -12.42 11.91 -10.43
C GLY A 179 -12.02 10.45 -10.28
N PRO A 180 -11.01 10.16 -9.45
CA PRO A 180 -10.55 8.80 -9.22
C PRO A 180 -11.67 7.93 -8.65
N CYS A 181 -11.73 6.68 -9.10
CA CYS A 181 -12.58 5.64 -8.54
C CYS A 181 -12.31 5.42 -7.05
N GLY A 182 -13.32 5.00 -6.27
CA GLY A 182 -13.04 4.41 -4.96
C GLY A 182 -12.12 3.20 -5.10
N LEU A 183 -11.10 3.08 -4.24
CA LEU A 183 -10.20 1.93 -4.20
C LEU A 183 -10.99 0.68 -3.78
N SER A 184 -11.01 -0.30 -4.67
CA SER A 184 -11.55 -1.63 -4.40
C SER A 184 -10.48 -2.51 -3.76
N HIS A 185 -9.27 -2.53 -4.31
CA HIS A 185 -8.18 -3.32 -3.75
C HIS A 185 -6.80 -2.84 -4.18
N LEU A 186 -5.79 -3.19 -3.36
CA LEU A 186 -4.37 -3.11 -3.69
C LEU A 186 -3.79 -4.52 -3.80
N SER A 187 -3.01 -4.77 -4.85
CA SER A 187 -2.28 -6.03 -5.05
C SER A 187 -0.80 -5.75 -5.17
N PHE A 188 0.04 -6.53 -4.52
CA PHE A 188 1.49 -6.35 -4.47
C PHE A 188 2.21 -7.56 -5.07
N TYR A 189 3.25 -7.30 -5.85
CA TYR A 189 3.97 -8.30 -6.63
C TYR A 189 5.47 -8.29 -6.32
N ASP A 190 6.05 -9.48 -6.26
CA ASP A 190 7.43 -9.69 -5.82
C ASP A 190 8.47 -9.27 -6.86
N SER A 191 9.60 -8.78 -6.41
CA SER A 191 10.74 -8.50 -7.28
C SER A 191 11.31 -9.70 -8.04
N GLY A 192 10.97 -10.94 -7.67
CA GLY A 192 11.61 -12.14 -8.21
C GLY A 192 13.08 -12.28 -7.82
N GLY A 193 13.65 -11.25 -7.19
CA GLY A 193 14.94 -11.26 -6.56
C GLY A 193 14.81 -11.91 -5.20
N THR A 194 15.56 -12.99 -4.96
CA THR A 194 15.86 -13.40 -3.60
C THR A 194 16.32 -12.16 -2.85
N ALA A 195 15.69 -11.80 -1.73
CA ALA A 195 16.14 -10.73 -0.85
C ALA A 195 17.65 -10.91 -0.71
N ILE A 196 18.44 -10.03 -1.34
CA ILE A 196 19.89 -10.17 -1.35
C ILE A 196 20.26 -10.00 0.12
N PRO A 197 20.68 -11.07 0.83
CA PRO A 197 21.07 -10.92 2.22
C PRO A 197 22.12 -9.83 2.23
N GLU A 198 21.92 -8.80 3.06
CA GLU A 198 22.81 -7.63 3.08
C GLU A 198 24.23 -8.12 2.89
N PRO A 199 24.90 -7.71 1.80
CA PRO A 199 26.00 -8.49 1.29
C PRO A 199 27.02 -8.59 2.41
N ALA A 200 27.47 -9.82 2.67
CA ALA A 200 28.47 -10.11 3.69
C ALA A 200 29.68 -9.18 3.60
N SER A 201 29.85 -8.44 2.50
CA SER A 201 30.69 -7.27 2.36
C SER A 201 30.54 -6.21 3.48
N LEU A 202 29.38 -5.92 4.07
CA LEU A 202 29.30 -4.96 5.20
C LEU A 202 29.92 -5.55 6.46
N ALA A 203 29.63 -6.82 6.76
CA ALA A 203 30.27 -7.55 7.85
C ALA A 203 31.78 -7.70 7.60
N LEU A 204 32.19 -8.02 6.37
CA LEU A 204 33.59 -8.13 5.96
C LEU A 204 34.31 -6.78 5.94
N LEU A 205 33.63 -5.69 5.55
CA LEU A 205 34.16 -4.34 5.62
C LEU A 205 34.36 -3.91 7.08
N GLY A 206 33.37 -4.18 7.93
CA GLY A 206 33.46 -3.95 9.37
C GLY A 206 34.60 -4.75 10.01
N MET A 207 34.71 -6.05 9.71
CA MET A 207 35.80 -6.90 10.19
C MET A 207 37.16 -6.48 9.60
N GLY A 208 37.21 -6.06 8.33
CA GLY A 208 38.42 -5.57 7.68
C GLY A 208 38.95 -4.29 8.33
N LEU A 209 38.07 -3.33 8.61
CA LEU A 209 38.41 -2.10 9.33
C LEU A 209 38.86 -2.38 10.77
N LEU A 210 38.20 -3.30 11.48
CA LEU A 210 38.64 -3.75 12.81
C LEU A 210 40.04 -4.38 12.77
N GLY A 211 40.30 -5.24 11.78
CA GLY A 211 41.61 -5.86 11.56
C GLY A 211 42.71 -4.83 11.28
N LEU A 212 42.44 -3.85 10.40
CA LEU A 212 43.34 -2.73 10.11
C LEU A 212 43.63 -1.88 11.34
N GLY A 213 42.61 -1.59 12.16
CA GLY A 213 42.77 -0.87 13.43
C GLY A 213 43.69 -1.60 14.42
N PHE A 214 43.57 -2.93 14.53
CA PHE A 214 44.47 -3.74 15.36
C PHE A 214 45.90 -3.78 14.82
N ALA A 215 46.09 -3.86 13.50
CA ALA A 215 47.40 -3.87 12.88
C ALA A 215 48.14 -2.52 13.06
N ALA A 216 47.42 -1.39 12.95
CA ALA A 216 47.97 -0.06 13.15
C ALA A 216 48.50 0.14 14.58
N ARG A 217 47.78 -0.36 15.60
CA ARG A 217 48.20 -0.27 17.01
C ARG A 217 49.49 -1.02 17.34
N ARG A 218 49.89 -2.03 16.55
CA ARG A 218 51.15 -2.76 16.79
C ARG A 218 52.39 -2.03 16.25
N ARG A 219 52.20 -0.98 15.45
CA ARG A 219 53.29 -0.21 14.83
C ARG A 219 53.58 1.13 15.52
N ALA A 220 52.71 1.56 16.42
CA ALA A 220 52.91 2.72 17.29
C ALA A 220 53.45 2.26 18.64
#